data_AF-A0A6G4XJJ7-F1
#
_entry.id   AF-A0A6G4XJJ7-F1
#
_cell.length_a   1.000
_cell.length_b   1.000
_cell.length_c   1.000
_cell.angle_alpha   90.00
_cell.angle_beta   90.00
_cell.angle_gamma   90.00
#
_symmetry.space_group_name_H-M   'P 1'
#
loop_
_entity.id
_entity.type
_entity.pdbx_description
1 polymer ?
#
loop_
_entity_poly.entity_id
_entity_poly.type
_entity_poly.pdbx_seq_one_letter_code
_entity_poly.pdbx_strand_id
1 'polypeptide(L)'
;MSDVRHVLVLPDRDTAEELAEALSARFGVSEEPQLVRDALAGEDDAEDAQWLVVLVDADEALDPAELDEFAAEFEGWREDP
;
A
#
# COMPACT_ATOMS: atom_id res chain seq x y z
N MET A 1 -10.20 -9.44 -17.98
CA MET A 1 -9.19 -8.46 -17.59
C MET A 1 -8.96 -8.72 -16.13
N SER A 2 -7.82 -9.31 -15.80
CA SER A 2 -7.44 -9.51 -14.41
C SER A 2 -7.02 -8.15 -13.92
N ASP A 3 -7.82 -7.56 -13.05
CA ASP A 3 -7.47 -6.34 -12.32
C ASP A 3 -6.32 -6.73 -11.38
N VAL A 4 -5.07 -6.41 -11.75
CA VAL A 4 -3.94 -6.70 -10.87
C VAL A 4 -4.02 -5.74 -9.70
N ARG A 5 -3.90 -6.28 -8.49
CA ARG A 5 -4.03 -5.52 -7.26
C ARG A 5 -2.76 -5.66 -6.46
N HIS A 6 -2.13 -4.53 -6.17
CA HIS A 6 -0.98 -4.47 -5.29
C HIS A 6 -1.44 -3.98 -3.92
N VAL A 7 -1.00 -4.68 -2.88
CA VAL A 7 -1.25 -4.30 -1.49
C VAL A 7 0.08 -3.94 -0.88
N LEU A 8 0.21 -2.73 -0.36
CA LEU A 8 1.38 -2.28 0.39
C LEU A 8 0.98 -2.16 1.85
N VAL A 9 1.80 -2.71 2.74
CA VAL A 9 1.57 -2.70 4.19
C VAL A 9 2.52 -1.70 4.81
N LEU A 10 1.96 -0.79 5.62
CA LEU A 10 2.65 0.32 6.24
C LEU A 10 2.44 0.28 7.77
N PRO A 11 3.43 0.78 8.54
CA PRO A 11 3.39 0.75 9.99
C PRO A 11 2.32 1.71 10.56
N ASP A 12 2.11 2.85 9.91
CA ASP A 12 1.28 3.94 10.43
C ASP A 12 0.45 4.60 9.33
N ARG A 13 -0.58 5.33 9.77
CA ARG A 13 -1.48 6.05 8.87
C ARG A 13 -0.77 7.16 8.09
N ASP A 14 -0.02 8.02 8.79
CA ASP A 14 0.69 9.14 8.17
C ASP A 14 1.62 8.65 7.06
N THR A 15 2.34 7.55 7.32
CA THR A 15 3.20 6.88 6.35
C THR A 15 2.42 6.37 5.14
N ALA A 16 1.25 5.76 5.36
CA ALA A 16 0.39 5.28 4.29
C ALA A 16 -0.20 6.42 3.45
N GLU A 17 -0.59 7.54 4.07
CA GLU A 17 -1.07 8.74 3.39
C GLU A 17 0.06 9.37 2.55
N GLU A 18 1.27 9.54 3.12
CA GLU A 18 2.42 10.08 2.40
C GLU A 18 2.83 9.20 1.22
N LEU A 19 2.86 7.87 1.43
CA LEU A 19 3.15 6.90 0.38
C LEU A 19 2.10 6.97 -0.75
N ALA A 20 0.81 7.08 -0.42
CA ALA A 20 -0.26 7.16 -1.41
C ALA A 20 -0.16 8.41 -2.30
N GLU A 21 0.16 9.57 -1.69
CA GLU A 21 0.41 10.80 -2.44
C GLU A 21 1.65 10.67 -3.34
N ALA A 22 2.72 10.10 -2.80
CA ALA A 22 3.97 9.91 -3.53
C ALA A 22 3.83 8.88 -4.67
N LEU A 23 3.00 7.84 -4.51
CA LEU A 23 2.67 6.89 -5.56
C LEU A 23 2.01 7.57 -6.76
N SER A 24 0.98 8.38 -6.52
CA SER A 24 0.29 9.11 -7.59
C SER A 24 1.26 10.06 -8.30
N ALA A 25 2.13 10.76 -7.56
CA ALA A 25 3.12 11.66 -8.13
C ALA A 25 4.23 10.94 -8.94
N ARG A 26 4.69 9.77 -8.47
CA ARG A 26 5.85 9.07 -9.05
C ARG A 26 5.47 8.10 -10.16
N PHE A 27 4.41 7.32 -9.96
CA PHE A 27 3.97 6.29 -10.88
C PHE A 27 2.78 6.71 -11.75
N GLY A 28 2.17 7.88 -11.45
CA GLY A 28 1.05 8.39 -12.26
C GLY A 28 -0.18 7.48 -12.17
N VAL A 29 -0.40 6.85 -11.01
CA VAL A 29 -1.52 5.93 -10.78
C VAL A 29 -2.83 6.65 -11.15
N SER A 30 -3.60 6.02 -12.05
CA SER A 30 -4.82 6.63 -12.62
C SER A 30 -5.96 6.64 -11.62
N GLU A 31 -5.96 5.70 -10.68
CA GLU A 31 -6.92 5.59 -9.59
C GLU A 31 -6.26 5.97 -8.27
N GLU A 32 -7.05 6.62 -7.41
CA GLU A 32 -6.62 6.99 -6.06
C GLU A 32 -6.39 5.72 -5.22
N PRO A 33 -5.22 5.54 -4.58
CA PRO A 33 -4.94 4.39 -3.74
C PRO A 33 -5.93 4.28 -2.57
N GLN A 34 -6.43 3.08 -2.29
CA GLN A 34 -7.37 2.88 -1.20
C GLN A 34 -6.63 2.55 0.11
N LEU A 35 -6.79 3.41 1.11
CA LEU A 35 -6.27 3.20 2.46
C LEU A 35 -7.22 2.35 3.29
N VAL A 36 -6.74 1.20 3.79
CA VAL A 36 -7.50 0.27 4.63
C VAL A 36 -6.75 0.05 5.93
N ARG A 37 -7.40 0.33 7.06
CA ARG A 37 -6.86 -0.02 8.37
C ARG A 37 -7.15 -1.48 8.66
N ASP A 38 -6.12 -2.28 8.91
CA ASP A 38 -6.23 -3.67 9.33
C ASP A 38 -5.83 -3.81 10.80
N ALA A 39 -6.77 -4.29 11.62
CA ALA A 39 -6.55 -4.50 13.04
C ALA A 39 -6.01 -5.92 13.24
N LEU A 40 -4.74 -6.03 13.66
CA LEU A 40 -4.10 -7.32 13.89
C LEU A 40 -4.84 -8.08 15.00
N ALA A 41 -5.25 -9.32 14.70
CA ALA A 41 -6.01 -10.13 15.64
C ALA A 41 -5.11 -10.64 16.78
N GLY A 42 -5.03 -9.89 17.88
CA GLY A 42 -4.20 -10.21 19.03
C GLY A 42 -4.39 -9.24 20.20
N GLU A 43 -5.54 -9.36 20.87
CA GLU A 43 -5.80 -9.06 22.30
C GLU A 43 -5.31 -7.70 22.88
N ASP A 44 -6.20 -6.71 22.80
CA ASP A 44 -6.50 -5.69 23.84
C ASP A 44 -5.73 -4.34 23.93
N ASP A 45 -4.78 -4.01 23.05
CA ASP A 45 -4.35 -2.62 22.86
C ASP A 45 -4.71 -2.15 21.45
N ALA A 46 -5.60 -1.15 21.35
CA ALA A 46 -6.04 -0.53 20.09
C ALA A 46 -4.93 0.23 19.35
N GLU A 47 -3.67 0.04 19.77
CA GLU A 47 -2.48 0.76 19.37
C GLU A 47 -1.72 0.05 18.23
N ASP A 48 -1.85 -1.27 18.08
CA ASP A 48 -1.23 -2.02 16.98
C ASP A 48 -2.24 -2.23 15.83
N ALA A 49 -2.18 -1.37 14.82
CA ALA A 49 -2.92 -1.51 13.59
C ALA A 49 -2.01 -1.19 12.41
N GLN A 50 -2.08 -2.03 11.38
CA GLN A 50 -1.35 -1.80 10.13
C GLN A 50 -2.25 -1.06 9.14
N TRP A 51 -1.62 -0.30 8.24
CA TRP A 51 -2.32 0.40 7.18
C TRP A 51 -1.96 -0.20 5.83
N LEU A 52 -2.99 -0.59 5.08
CA LEU A 52 -2.87 -1.18 3.76
C LEU A 52 -3.18 -0.11 2.72
N VAL A 53 -2.29 0.04 1.75
CA VAL A 53 -2.52 0.84 0.54
C VAL A 53 -2.79 -0.12 -0.60
N VAL A 54 -4.03 -0.12 -1.09
CA VAL A 54 -4.46 -0.99 -2.19
C VAL A 54 -4.45 -0.20 -3.49
N LEU A 55 -3.70 -0.70 -4.47
CA LEU A 55 -3.56 -0.13 -5.80
C LEU A 55 -4.19 -1.07 -6.81
N VAL A 56 -4.96 -0.49 -7.72
CA VAL A 56 -5.51 -1.18 -8.88
C VAL A 56 -4.63 -0.85 -10.09
N ASP A 57 -4.05 -1.88 -10.67
CA ASP A 57 -3.22 -1.80 -11.87
C ASP A 57 -3.91 -2.54 -13.02
N ALA A 58 -4.87 -1.86 -13.63
CA ALA A 58 -5.68 -2.43 -14.72
C ALA A 58 -4.87 -2.63 -16.03
N ASP A 59 -3.76 -1.89 -16.20
CA ASP A 59 -2.91 -1.92 -17.39
C ASP A 59 -1.63 -2.75 -17.18
N GLU A 60 -1.44 -3.36 -16.01
CA GLU A 60 -0.22 -4.12 -15.65
C GLU A 60 1.05 -3.28 -15.84
N ALA A 61 0.96 -1.97 -15.56
CA ALA A 61 1.99 -0.98 -15.80
C ALA A 61 2.90 -0.74 -14.59
N LEU A 62 2.51 -1.23 -13.40
CA LEU A 62 3.29 -1.08 -12.18
C LEU A 62 4.20 -2.30 -11.98
N ASP A 63 5.51 -2.06 -11.86
CA ASP A 63 6.47 -3.11 -11.56
C ASP A 63 6.39 -3.52 -10.07
N PRO A 64 6.08 -4.80 -9.75
CA PRO A 64 5.91 -5.25 -8.37
C PRO A 64 7.17 -5.12 -7.51
N ALA A 65 8.34 -5.21 -8.14
CA ALA A 65 9.63 -5.05 -7.47
C ALA A 65 9.91 -3.58 -7.14
N GLU A 66 9.59 -2.66 -8.05
CA GLU A 66 9.72 -1.22 -7.78
C GLU A 66 8.77 -0.77 -6.67
N LEU A 67 7.55 -1.33 -6.64
CA LEU A 67 6.59 -1.07 -5.55
C LEU A 67 7.08 -1.58 -4.20
N ASP A 68 7.74 -2.75 -4.16
CA ASP A 68 8.31 -3.30 -2.93
C ASP A 68 9.47 -2.45 -2.40
N GLU A 69 10.41 -2.09 -3.29
CA GLU A 69 11.50 -1.17 -2.96
C GLU A 69 10.98 0.18 -2.47
N PHE A 70 9.94 0.69 -3.12
CA PHE A 70 9.31 1.95 -2.74
C PHE A 70 8.65 1.86 -1.36
N ALA A 71 7.88 0.81 -1.08
CA ALA A 71 7.29 0.60 0.25
C ALA A 71 8.34 0.49 1.35
N ALA A 72 9.50 -0.14 1.05
CA ALA A 72 10.61 -0.24 1.99
C ALA A 72 11.21 1.12 2.37
N GLU A 73 11.14 2.15 1.49
CA GLU A 73 11.54 3.53 1.84
C GLU A 73 10.68 4.11 2.98
N PHE A 74 9.47 3.60 3.15
CA PHE A 74 8.48 4.00 4.14
C PHE A 74 8.35 2.99 5.29
N GLU A 75 9.37 2.15 5.49
CA GLU A 75 9.36 1.07 6.51
C GLU A 75 8.24 0.03 6.31
N GLY A 76 7.66 -0.02 5.10
CA GLY A 76 6.64 -0.96 4.69
C GLY A 76 7.16 -2.07 3.77
N TRP A 77 6.23 -2.88 3.28
CA TRP A 77 6.51 -3.95 2.30
C TRP A 77 5.31 -4.16 1.38
N ARG A 78 5.53 -4.78 0.21
CA ARG A 78 4.42 -5.24 -0.64
C ARG A 78 3.96 -6.62 -0.18
N GLU A 79 2.67 -6.81 0.00
CA GLU A 79 2.08 -8.15 0.12
C GLU A 79 1.87 -8.79 -1.26
N ASP A 80 2.21 -10.08 -1.34
CA ASP A 80 1.82 -10.91 -2.48
C ASP A 80 0.41 -11.49 -2.23
N PRO A 81 -0.57 -11.17 -3.10
CA PRO A 81 -1.96 -11.61 -2.95
C PRO A 81 -2.17 -13.11 -3.23
#